data_AF-A0A970NY37-F1
#
_entry.id   AF-A0A970NY37-F1
#
_cell.length_a   1.000
_cell.length_b   1.000
_cell.length_c   1.000
_cell.angle_alpha   90.00
_cell.angle_beta   90.00
_cell.angle_gamma   90.00
#
_symmetry.space_group_name_H-M   'P 1'
#
loop_
_entity.id
_entity.type
_entity.pdbx_description
1 polymer ?
#
loop_
_entity_poly.entity_id
_entity_poly.type
_entity_poly.pdbx_seq_one_letter_code
_entity_poly.pdbx_strand_id
1 'polypeptide(L)'
;MKLPVELCIYALQNKLLKPFRLYILLLSATQGNIAITEKDMEAIALALNYKSQKSINNNLKKLISLGWIGHDKKRKKYWIRGLDELRKRLKLKKRRSVDFTIEYLDNFDAFCFAAAIGKEWKYQKWRGISAWDLRGQAYPNLLRPSDYLPIAGNDLVKILKISKSSVSRYKKHAQGAGYIDIKSSNRTVKIRPDELRSFKSHDNETYGKMYVVGDTVVEPGIDKIKPLLTYSRRKKVKPY
;
A
#
# COMPACT_ATOMS: atom_id res chain seq x y z
N MET A 1 -15.31 5.48 3.51
CA MET A 1 -14.57 6.09 4.66
C MET A 1 -13.20 6.64 4.21
N LYS A 2 -12.52 7.47 5.02
CA LYS A 2 -11.17 8.00 4.70
C LYS A 2 -10.08 7.30 5.52
N LEU A 3 -9.31 6.43 4.89
CA LEU A 3 -8.28 5.64 5.56
C LEU A 3 -6.90 6.34 5.54
N PRO A 4 -6.24 6.59 6.69
CA PRO A 4 -4.91 7.17 6.71
C PRO A 4 -3.87 6.30 5.99
N VAL A 5 -3.13 6.91 5.06
CA VAL A 5 -2.08 6.21 4.30
C VAL A 5 -0.95 5.75 5.23
N GLU A 6 -0.63 6.51 6.28
CA GLU A 6 0.41 6.10 7.24
C GLU A 6 0.04 4.84 8.02
N LEU A 7 -1.25 4.58 8.27
CA LEU A 7 -1.67 3.32 8.90
C LEU A 7 -1.50 2.14 7.94
N CYS A 8 -1.74 2.34 6.63
CA CYS A 8 -1.47 1.32 5.61
C CYS A 8 0.03 0.98 5.56
N ILE A 9 0.88 2.00 5.54
CA ILE A 9 2.34 1.84 5.57
C ILE A 9 2.79 1.14 6.85
N TYR A 10 2.26 1.56 8.01
CA TYR A 10 2.57 0.93 9.29
C TYR A 10 2.16 -0.56 9.30
N ALA A 11 0.99 -0.90 8.77
CA ALA A 11 0.52 -2.28 8.71
C ALA A 11 1.39 -3.14 7.77
N LEU A 12 1.84 -2.60 6.64
CA LEU A 12 2.78 -3.27 5.73
C LEU A 12 4.12 -3.54 6.42
N GLN A 13 4.71 -2.50 7.03
CA GLN A 13 6.02 -2.56 7.71
C GLN A 13 6.04 -3.60 8.83
N ASN A 14 4.96 -3.68 9.61
CA ASN A 14 4.88 -4.53 10.81
C ASN A 14 4.20 -5.88 10.55
N LYS A 15 3.92 -6.24 9.29
CA LYS A 15 3.21 -7.47 8.91
C LYS A 15 1.84 -7.62 9.60
N LEU A 16 1.13 -6.50 9.77
CA LEU A 16 -0.16 -6.43 10.47
C LEU A 16 -1.37 -6.36 9.53
N LEU A 17 -1.20 -6.67 8.24
CA LEU A 17 -2.28 -6.55 7.25
C LEU A 17 -3.54 -7.36 7.61
N LYS A 18 -3.39 -8.60 8.11
CA LYS A 18 -4.55 -9.44 8.49
C LYS A 18 -5.31 -8.88 9.71
N PRO A 19 -4.65 -8.54 10.85
CA PRO A 19 -5.29 -7.80 11.93
C PRO A 19 -5.90 -6.48 11.46
N PHE A 20 -5.19 -5.73 10.63
CA PHE A 20 -5.65 -4.43 10.15
C PHE A 20 -6.90 -4.54 9.29
N ARG A 21 -6.98 -5.55 8.41
CA ARG A 21 -8.17 -5.85 7.60
C ARG A 21 -9.40 -6.09 8.49
N LEU A 22 -9.25 -6.92 9.54
CA LEU A 22 -10.32 -7.14 10.53
C LEU A 22 -10.71 -5.85 11.24
N TYR A 23 -9.74 -5.07 11.70
CA TYR A 23 -9.99 -3.78 12.35
C TYR A 23 -10.79 -2.82 11.45
N ILE A 24 -10.47 -2.74 10.15
CA ILE A 24 -11.20 -1.88 9.22
C ILE A 24 -12.62 -2.37 8.97
N LEU A 25 -12.85 -3.68 8.86
CA LEU A 25 -14.20 -4.22 8.78
C LEU A 25 -15.01 -3.84 10.02
N LEU A 26 -14.48 -4.11 11.22
CA LEU A 26 -15.16 -3.80 12.49
C LEU A 26 -15.44 -2.31 12.64
N LEU A 27 -14.48 -1.44 12.27
CA LEU A 27 -14.67 0.00 12.32
C LEU A 27 -15.71 0.49 11.30
N SER A 28 -15.83 -0.17 10.15
CA SER A 28 -16.80 0.20 9.11
C SER A 28 -18.22 -0.26 9.45
N ALA A 29 -18.34 -1.40 10.14
CA ALA A 29 -19.62 -2.01 10.49
C ALA A 29 -20.22 -1.50 11.81
N THR A 30 -19.48 -0.72 12.61
CA THR A 30 -19.89 -0.38 13.98
C THR A 30 -19.66 1.09 14.33
N GLN A 31 -20.35 1.56 15.37
CA GLN A 31 -20.15 2.90 15.94
C GLN A 31 -19.01 2.94 16.98
N GLY A 32 -18.06 2.00 16.92
CA GLY A 32 -16.90 1.96 17.81
C GLY A 32 -17.07 1.10 19.05
N ASN A 33 -18.24 0.51 19.29
CA ASN A 33 -18.47 -0.49 20.33
C ASN A 33 -19.32 -1.64 19.77
N ILE A 34 -18.95 -2.89 20.08
CA ILE A 34 -19.66 -4.09 19.59
C ILE A 34 -19.58 -5.24 20.60
N ALA A 35 -20.68 -5.96 20.78
CA ALA A 35 -20.67 -7.31 21.34
C ALA A 35 -20.65 -8.28 20.16
N ILE A 36 -19.63 -9.13 20.06
CA ILE A 36 -19.49 -10.06 18.94
C ILE A 36 -20.19 -11.36 19.34
N THR A 37 -21.30 -11.67 18.67
CA THR A 37 -22.03 -12.93 18.80
C THR A 37 -21.45 -14.00 17.87
N GLU A 38 -21.93 -15.24 18.00
CA GLU A 38 -21.52 -16.32 17.10
C GLU A 38 -21.91 -16.04 15.64
N LYS A 39 -23.11 -15.48 15.41
CA LYS A 39 -23.56 -15.03 14.08
C LYS A 39 -22.65 -13.94 13.50
N ASP A 40 -22.17 -13.01 14.34
CA ASP A 40 -21.21 -11.99 13.90
C ASP A 40 -19.88 -12.63 13.51
N MET A 41 -19.43 -13.66 14.23
CA MET A 41 -18.20 -14.39 13.89
C MET A 41 -18.31 -15.08 12.52
N GLU A 42 -19.46 -15.65 12.20
CA GLU A 42 -19.74 -16.24 10.89
C GLU A 42 -19.76 -15.17 9.79
N ALA A 43 -20.45 -14.05 10.01
CA ALA A 43 -20.50 -12.94 9.07
C ALA A 43 -19.11 -12.34 8.81
N ILE A 44 -18.30 -12.17 9.87
CA ILE A 44 -16.91 -11.72 9.75
C ILE A 44 -16.06 -12.74 9.00
N ALA A 45 -16.25 -14.04 9.27
CA ALA A 45 -15.51 -15.10 8.59
C ALA A 45 -15.80 -15.07 7.08
N LEU A 46 -17.07 -14.92 6.71
CA LEU A 46 -17.50 -14.81 5.33
C LEU A 46 -16.94 -13.54 4.66
N ALA A 47 -17.11 -12.37 5.28
CA ALA A 47 -16.66 -11.09 4.72
C ALA A 47 -15.12 -10.98 4.57
N LEU A 48 -14.35 -11.71 5.39
CA LEU A 48 -12.89 -11.72 5.32
C LEU A 48 -12.31 -12.97 4.64
N ASN A 49 -13.18 -13.87 4.17
CA ASN A 49 -12.82 -15.18 3.64
C ASN A 49 -11.86 -15.95 4.59
N TYR A 50 -12.21 -15.99 5.87
CA TYR A 50 -11.49 -16.78 6.87
C TYR A 50 -12.10 -18.17 6.99
N LYS A 51 -11.25 -19.19 6.90
CA LYS A 51 -11.66 -20.60 7.03
C LYS A 51 -12.10 -21.00 8.44
N SER A 52 -11.79 -20.20 9.46
CA SER A 52 -12.10 -20.55 10.85
C SER A 52 -12.25 -19.33 11.76
N GLN A 53 -13.11 -19.45 12.77
CA GLN A 53 -13.23 -18.48 13.85
C GLN A 53 -11.91 -18.31 14.63
N LYS A 54 -11.06 -19.34 14.67
CA LYS A 54 -9.71 -19.27 15.27
C LYS A 54 -8.87 -18.14 14.65
N SER A 55 -8.97 -17.91 13.34
CA SER A 55 -8.27 -16.81 12.66
C SER A 55 -8.77 -15.45 13.12
N ILE A 56 -10.09 -15.28 13.30
CA ILE A 56 -10.69 -14.06 13.84
C ILE A 56 -10.17 -13.81 15.26
N ASN A 57 -10.25 -14.82 16.12
CA ASN A 57 -9.81 -14.73 17.52
C ASN A 57 -8.32 -14.38 17.64
N ASN A 58 -7.46 -14.95 16.81
CA ASN A 58 -6.03 -14.60 16.79
C ASN A 58 -5.80 -13.14 16.37
N ASN A 59 -6.53 -12.67 15.36
CA ASN A 59 -6.45 -11.28 14.93
C ASN A 59 -7.02 -10.32 15.98
N LEU A 60 -8.14 -10.65 16.64
CA LEU A 60 -8.68 -9.88 17.76
C LEU A 60 -7.69 -9.78 18.92
N LYS A 61 -7.11 -10.90 19.34
CA LYS A 61 -6.06 -10.93 20.37
C LYS A 61 -4.89 -10.02 19.97
N LYS A 62 -4.47 -10.07 18.70
CA LYS A 62 -3.40 -9.19 18.20
C LYS A 62 -3.80 -7.72 18.28
N LEU A 63 -5.00 -7.36 17.82
CA LEU A 63 -5.53 -5.99 17.89
C LEU A 63 -5.67 -5.47 19.31
N ILE A 64 -6.04 -6.32 20.27
CA ILE A 64 -6.08 -5.99 21.70
C ILE A 64 -4.67 -5.75 22.23
N SER A 65 -3.72 -6.63 21.91
CA SER A 65 -2.32 -6.49 22.35
C SER A 65 -1.66 -5.20 21.84
N LEU A 66 -2.05 -4.77 20.63
CA LEU A 66 -1.59 -3.51 20.04
C LEU A 66 -2.32 -2.28 20.61
N GLY A 67 -3.35 -2.48 21.44
CA GLY A 67 -4.20 -1.42 21.95
C GLY A 67 -4.99 -0.73 20.83
N TRP A 68 -5.37 -1.44 19.76
CA TRP A 68 -6.22 -0.91 18.70
C TRP A 68 -7.69 -1.13 19.00
N ILE A 69 -7.98 -2.32 19.49
CA ILE A 69 -9.25 -2.68 20.10
C ILE A 69 -8.99 -2.81 21.60
N GLY A 70 -9.99 -2.66 22.43
CA GLY A 70 -9.94 -3.34 23.71
C GLY A 70 -11.20 -4.10 24.02
N HIS A 71 -11.15 -4.84 25.12
CA HIS A 71 -12.12 -5.85 25.45
C HIS A 71 -12.49 -5.76 26.93
N ASP A 72 -13.78 -5.53 27.19
CA ASP A 72 -14.38 -5.65 28.52
C ASP A 72 -14.87 -7.09 28.70
N LYS A 73 -14.11 -7.88 29.47
CA LYS A 73 -14.45 -9.29 29.73
C LYS A 73 -15.77 -9.46 30.48
N LYS A 74 -16.12 -8.52 31.37
CA LYS A 74 -17.36 -8.61 32.17
C LYS A 74 -18.58 -8.41 31.30
N ARG A 75 -18.53 -7.42 30.42
CA ARG A 75 -19.65 -7.07 29.52
C ARG A 75 -19.60 -7.80 28.17
N LYS A 76 -18.56 -8.59 27.90
CA LYS A 76 -18.28 -9.26 26.61
C LYS A 76 -18.35 -8.29 25.42
N LYS A 77 -17.84 -7.06 25.62
CA LYS A 77 -17.89 -5.97 24.63
C LYS A 77 -16.49 -5.57 24.19
N TYR A 78 -16.36 -5.22 22.93
CA TYR A 78 -15.17 -4.67 22.32
C TYR A 78 -15.34 -3.18 22.05
N TRP A 79 -14.32 -2.39 22.36
CA TRP A 79 -14.24 -0.98 21.96
C TRP A 79 -13.19 -0.82 20.86
N ILE A 80 -13.58 -0.22 19.75
CA ILE A 80 -12.75 -0.04 18.56
C ILE A 80 -12.32 1.41 18.54
N ARG A 81 -11.01 1.65 18.71
CA ARG A 81 -10.47 3.01 18.70
C ARG A 81 -10.57 3.62 17.31
N GLY A 82 -10.89 4.90 17.24
CA GLY A 82 -10.97 5.61 15.96
C GLY A 82 -9.60 5.79 15.29
N LEU A 83 -9.61 5.98 13.97
CA LEU A 83 -8.37 6.12 13.17
C LEU A 83 -7.48 7.29 13.60
N ASP A 84 -8.05 8.41 14.07
CA ASP A 84 -7.23 9.54 14.55
C ASP A 84 -6.60 9.26 15.92
N GLU A 85 -7.29 8.51 16.79
CA GLU A 85 -6.73 8.06 18.06
C GLU A 85 -5.57 7.11 17.82
N LEU A 86 -5.74 6.11 16.94
CA LEU A 86 -4.65 5.22 16.53
C LEU A 86 -3.45 5.98 15.98
N ARG A 87 -3.71 6.95 15.09
CA ARG A 87 -2.67 7.80 14.51
C ARG A 87 -1.87 8.53 15.61
N LYS A 88 -2.55 9.08 16.62
CA LYS A 88 -1.90 9.76 17.76
C LYS A 88 -1.07 8.79 18.59
N ARG A 89 -1.63 7.62 18.96
CA ARG A 89 -0.94 6.59 19.76
C ARG A 89 0.31 6.05 19.06
N LEU A 90 0.22 5.84 17.75
CA LEU A 90 1.33 5.37 16.91
C LEU A 90 2.29 6.50 16.50
N LYS A 91 2.10 7.74 16.99
CA LYS A 91 2.91 8.93 16.69
C LYS A 91 3.04 9.22 15.18
N LEU A 92 2.01 8.87 14.41
CA LEU A 92 1.93 9.06 12.96
C LEU A 92 1.61 10.52 12.65
N LYS A 93 2.54 11.23 11.98
CA LYS A 93 2.47 12.69 11.83
C LYS A 93 1.60 13.14 10.65
N LYS A 94 1.58 12.40 9.54
CA LYS A 94 0.89 12.85 8.32
C LYS A 94 -0.58 12.46 8.35
N ARG A 95 -1.43 13.32 7.79
CA ARG A 95 -2.90 13.17 7.76
C ARG A 95 -3.46 12.85 6.37
N ARG A 96 -2.60 12.45 5.43
CA ARG A 96 -3.04 12.04 4.10
C ARG A 96 -3.87 10.77 4.23
N SER A 97 -5.01 10.76 3.58
CA SER A 97 -5.89 9.60 3.48
C SER A 97 -6.14 9.23 2.04
N VAL A 98 -6.56 7.99 1.88
CA VAL A 98 -7.11 7.44 0.66
C VAL A 98 -8.59 7.12 0.92
N ASP A 99 -9.43 7.31 -0.08
CA ASP A 99 -10.83 6.93 0.01
C ASP A 99 -10.93 5.40 -0.03
N PHE A 100 -11.70 4.86 0.90
CA PHE A 100 -11.85 3.42 1.10
C PHE A 100 -13.32 3.03 1.09
N THR A 101 -13.62 1.98 0.34
CA THR A 101 -14.91 1.31 0.30
C THR A 101 -14.73 -0.14 0.74
N ILE A 102 -15.83 -0.79 1.15
CA ILE A 102 -15.75 -2.12 1.77
C ILE A 102 -15.33 -3.20 0.78
N GLU A 103 -15.58 -3.01 -0.53
CA GLU A 103 -15.16 -3.95 -1.57
C GLU A 103 -13.63 -4.10 -1.63
N TYR A 104 -12.88 -3.07 -1.20
CA TYR A 104 -11.42 -3.15 -1.15
C TYR A 104 -10.88 -4.08 -0.07
N LEU A 105 -11.74 -4.66 0.79
CA LEU A 105 -11.31 -5.68 1.75
C LEU A 105 -10.77 -6.94 1.06
N ASP A 106 -11.28 -7.33 -0.09
CA ASP A 106 -10.85 -8.57 -0.76
C ASP A 106 -9.38 -8.54 -1.14
N ASN A 107 -8.94 -7.40 -1.69
CA ASN A 107 -7.55 -7.14 -2.08
C ASN A 107 -6.90 -6.12 -1.14
N PHE A 108 -7.10 -6.25 0.18
CA PHE A 108 -6.74 -5.22 1.15
C PHE A 108 -5.23 -4.93 1.23
N ASP A 109 -4.38 -5.94 1.04
CA ASP A 109 -2.93 -5.78 0.98
C ASP A 109 -2.50 -4.97 -0.24
N ALA A 110 -3.09 -5.27 -1.41
CA ALA A 110 -2.91 -4.52 -2.64
C ALA A 110 -3.38 -3.07 -2.49
N PHE A 111 -4.54 -2.85 -1.85
CA PHE A 111 -5.05 -1.52 -1.55
C PHE A 111 -4.07 -0.72 -0.68
N CYS A 112 -3.59 -1.32 0.42
CA CYS A 112 -2.64 -0.69 1.33
C CYS A 112 -1.32 -0.35 0.63
N PHE A 113 -0.84 -1.22 -0.27
CA PHE A 113 0.36 -0.98 -1.07
C PHE A 113 0.15 0.15 -2.10
N ALA A 114 -0.97 0.15 -2.82
CA ALA A 114 -1.34 1.22 -3.74
C ALA A 114 -1.49 2.57 -3.03
N ALA A 115 -2.07 2.58 -1.82
CA ALA A 115 -2.18 3.78 -0.98
C ALA A 115 -0.79 4.38 -0.68
N ALA A 116 0.19 3.54 -0.37
CA ALA A 116 1.57 3.99 -0.14
C ALA A 116 2.22 4.52 -1.43
N ILE A 117 2.06 3.83 -2.56
CA ILE A 117 2.59 4.27 -3.86
C ILE A 117 2.03 5.64 -4.25
N GLY A 118 0.70 5.83 -4.19
CA GLY A 118 0.14 7.10 -4.62
C GLY A 118 0.48 8.27 -3.70
N LYS A 119 0.86 8.01 -2.43
CA LYS A 119 1.48 9.04 -1.59
C LYS A 119 2.83 9.48 -2.18
N GLU A 120 3.68 8.55 -2.59
CA GLU A 120 4.98 8.87 -3.19
C GLU A 120 4.80 9.54 -4.56
N TRP A 121 3.86 9.07 -5.38
CA TRP A 121 3.49 9.73 -6.63
C TRP A 121 3.07 11.19 -6.41
N LYS A 122 2.19 11.46 -5.44
CA LYS A 122 1.79 12.84 -5.11
C LYS A 122 2.96 13.68 -4.60
N TYR A 123 3.89 13.07 -3.86
CA TYR A 123 5.08 13.78 -3.36
C TYR A 123 6.06 14.12 -4.48
N GLN A 124 6.29 13.21 -5.43
CA GLN A 124 7.09 13.49 -6.63
C GLN A 124 6.46 14.59 -7.49
N LYS A 125 5.15 14.54 -7.74
CA LYS A 125 4.43 15.58 -8.50
C LYS A 125 4.57 16.95 -7.86
N TRP A 126 4.40 17.04 -6.54
CA TRP A 126 4.61 18.28 -5.78
C TRP A 126 6.05 18.78 -5.86
N ARG A 127 7.05 17.90 -5.65
CA ARG A 127 8.47 18.28 -5.78
C ARG A 127 8.83 18.80 -7.15
N GLY A 128 8.28 18.19 -8.20
CA GLY A 128 8.40 18.67 -9.56
C GLY A 128 7.98 20.12 -9.64
N ILE A 129 6.72 20.42 -9.29
CA ILE A 129 6.14 21.78 -9.33
C ILE A 129 6.97 22.77 -8.51
N SER A 130 7.28 22.45 -7.24
CA SER A 130 8.00 23.37 -6.35
C SER A 130 9.44 23.67 -6.80
N ALA A 131 10.09 22.77 -7.52
CA ALA A 131 11.43 23.04 -8.07
C ALA A 131 11.39 24.10 -9.18
N TRP A 132 10.28 24.24 -9.90
CA TRP A 132 10.10 25.29 -10.90
C TRP A 132 9.79 26.63 -10.24
N ASP A 133 8.95 26.65 -9.20
CA ASP A 133 8.65 27.85 -8.41
C ASP A 133 9.93 28.50 -7.86
N LEU A 134 10.84 27.68 -7.31
CA LEU A 134 12.13 28.15 -6.77
C LEU A 134 13.06 28.75 -7.83
N ARG A 135 12.84 28.48 -9.12
CA ARG A 135 13.65 29.00 -10.24
C ARG A 135 13.09 30.28 -10.85
N GLY A 136 11.97 30.80 -10.33
CA GLY A 136 11.39 32.08 -10.77
C GLY A 136 10.92 32.13 -12.23
N GLN A 137 10.75 30.97 -12.89
CA GLN A 137 10.30 30.91 -14.27
C GLN A 137 8.77 31.06 -14.33
N ALA A 138 8.28 32.09 -15.03
CA ALA A 138 6.86 32.24 -15.37
C ALA A 138 6.41 31.02 -16.19
N TYR A 139 5.18 30.55 -15.97
CA TYR A 139 4.58 29.33 -16.50
C TYR A 139 4.07 29.49 -17.95
N PRO A 140 4.85 29.34 -19.02
CA PRO A 140 4.37 29.77 -20.34
C PRO A 140 3.54 28.67 -20.98
N ASN A 141 3.83 27.39 -20.69
CA ASN A 141 3.15 26.21 -21.19
C ASN A 141 3.53 25.00 -20.32
N LEU A 142 2.81 24.76 -19.21
CA LEU A 142 3.03 23.56 -18.41
C LEU A 142 2.62 22.33 -19.24
N LEU A 143 3.59 21.58 -19.77
CA LEU A 143 3.39 20.16 -20.00
C LEU A 143 2.92 19.58 -18.66
N ARG A 144 1.61 19.27 -18.57
CA ARG A 144 1.03 18.68 -17.36
C ARG A 144 1.94 17.54 -16.91
N PRO A 145 2.36 17.48 -15.63
CA PRO A 145 3.23 16.41 -15.16
C PRO A 145 2.62 15.08 -15.58
N SER A 146 3.40 14.27 -16.30
CA SER A 146 2.96 12.98 -16.82
C SER A 146 2.16 12.23 -15.75
N ASP A 147 1.00 11.71 -16.13
CA ASP A 147 0.17 10.90 -15.23
C ASP A 147 0.93 9.67 -14.71
N TYR A 148 1.91 9.20 -15.49
CA TYR A 148 2.82 8.13 -15.11
C TYR A 148 4.15 8.70 -14.64
N LEU A 149 4.53 8.41 -13.40
CA LEU A 149 5.82 8.83 -12.83
C LEU A 149 6.70 7.60 -12.57
N PRO A 150 8.02 7.71 -12.78
CA PRO A 150 8.95 6.62 -12.50
C PRO A 150 9.04 6.40 -10.97
N ILE A 151 8.81 5.16 -10.54
CA ILE A 151 8.95 4.77 -9.14
C ILE A 151 9.82 3.52 -9.08
N ALA A 152 11.07 3.69 -8.63
CA ALA A 152 12.01 2.59 -8.51
C ALA A 152 11.56 1.60 -7.42
N GLY A 153 11.63 0.30 -7.72
CA GLY A 153 11.31 -0.74 -6.74
C GLY A 153 12.19 -0.69 -5.49
N ASN A 154 13.46 -0.30 -5.65
CA ASN A 154 14.39 -0.14 -4.52
C ASN A 154 13.98 1.01 -3.58
N ASP A 155 13.37 2.07 -4.10
CA ASP A 155 12.85 3.16 -3.25
C ASP A 155 11.65 2.66 -2.44
N LEU A 156 10.77 1.86 -3.05
CA LEU A 156 9.65 1.24 -2.34
C LEU A 156 10.15 0.29 -1.24
N VAL A 157 11.22 -0.48 -1.48
CA VAL A 157 11.86 -1.31 -0.45
C VAL A 157 12.31 -0.45 0.74
N LYS A 158 12.99 0.68 0.48
CA LYS A 158 13.46 1.60 1.54
C LYS A 158 12.30 2.23 2.32
N ILE A 159 11.28 2.71 1.62
CA ILE A 159 10.13 3.41 2.21
C ILE A 159 9.25 2.45 3.02
N LEU A 160 8.94 1.29 2.44
CA LEU A 160 8.04 0.32 3.05
C LEU A 160 8.75 -0.65 3.98
N LYS A 161 10.09 -0.68 4.00
CA LYS A 161 10.91 -1.60 4.80
C LYS A 161 10.47 -3.07 4.64
N ILE A 162 10.14 -3.47 3.41
CA ILE A 162 9.76 -4.84 3.04
C ILE A 162 10.72 -5.36 1.97
N SER A 163 10.81 -6.69 1.83
CA SER A 163 11.69 -7.31 0.85
C SER A 163 11.34 -6.93 -0.59
N LYS A 164 12.34 -6.95 -1.49
CA LYS A 164 12.15 -6.72 -2.93
C LYS A 164 11.11 -7.67 -3.54
N SER A 165 11.11 -8.94 -3.12
CA SER A 165 10.11 -9.93 -3.52
C SER A 165 8.69 -9.53 -3.08
N SER A 166 8.53 -9.01 -1.87
CA SER A 166 7.24 -8.53 -1.36
C SER A 166 6.74 -7.33 -2.16
N VAL A 167 7.63 -6.36 -2.47
CA VAL A 167 7.30 -5.21 -3.33
C VAL A 167 6.80 -5.69 -4.70
N SER A 168 7.53 -6.60 -5.35
CA SER A 168 7.15 -7.13 -6.65
C SER A 168 5.78 -7.84 -6.61
N ARG A 169 5.55 -8.66 -5.59
CA ARG A 169 4.26 -9.36 -5.40
C ARG A 169 3.11 -8.38 -5.19
N TYR A 170 3.23 -7.44 -4.25
CA TYR A 170 2.17 -6.47 -3.98
C TYR A 170 1.92 -5.53 -5.16
N LYS A 171 2.97 -5.23 -5.94
CA LYS A 171 2.84 -4.45 -7.17
C LYS A 171 1.99 -5.16 -8.22
N LYS A 172 2.28 -6.45 -8.50
CA LYS A 172 1.45 -7.27 -9.40
C LYS A 172 0.02 -7.38 -8.87
N HIS A 173 -0.15 -7.58 -7.56
CA HIS A 173 -1.46 -7.70 -6.94
C HIS A 173 -2.27 -6.39 -7.04
N ALA A 174 -1.64 -5.24 -6.79
CA ALA A 174 -2.26 -3.92 -6.91
C ALA A 174 -2.64 -3.54 -8.35
N GLN A 175 -1.85 -3.99 -9.33
CA GLN A 175 -2.20 -3.84 -10.74
C GLN A 175 -3.39 -4.74 -11.11
N GLY A 176 -3.35 -6.02 -10.73
CA GLY A 176 -4.44 -6.96 -10.99
C GLY A 176 -5.77 -6.55 -10.34
N ALA A 177 -5.71 -5.90 -9.17
CA ALA A 177 -6.88 -5.33 -8.49
C ALA A 177 -7.33 -3.95 -9.03
N GLY A 178 -6.65 -3.39 -10.03
CA GLY A 178 -7.02 -2.12 -10.65
C GLY A 178 -6.76 -0.88 -9.78
N TYR A 179 -5.93 -0.96 -8.74
CA TYR A 179 -5.62 0.17 -7.85
C TYR A 179 -4.48 1.07 -8.37
N ILE A 180 -3.63 0.51 -9.22
CA ILE A 180 -2.54 1.21 -9.90
C ILE A 180 -2.46 0.73 -11.35
N ASP A 181 -2.02 1.62 -12.23
CA ASP A 181 -1.64 1.27 -13.59
C ASP A 181 -0.12 1.41 -13.76
N ILE A 182 0.49 0.45 -14.45
CA ILE A 182 1.95 0.31 -14.56
C ILE A 182 2.33 0.16 -16.03
N LYS A 183 3.23 1.04 -16.48
CA LYS A 183 3.92 0.94 -17.76
C LYS A 183 5.37 0.55 -17.50
N SER A 184 5.72 -0.69 -17.82
CA SER A 184 7.11 -1.15 -17.75
C SER A 184 7.93 -0.48 -18.85
N SER A 185 9.12 -0.01 -18.49
CA SER A 185 10.08 0.51 -19.47
C SER A 185 11.17 -0.54 -19.66
N ASN A 186 10.88 -1.56 -20.45
CA ASN A 186 11.85 -2.58 -20.80
C ASN A 186 12.58 -2.16 -22.07
N ARG A 187 13.92 -2.24 -22.07
CA ARG A 187 14.73 -1.99 -23.27
C ARG A 187 15.16 -3.32 -23.86
N THR A 188 14.83 -3.57 -25.12
CA THR A 188 15.34 -4.73 -25.84
C THR A 188 16.80 -4.48 -26.21
N VAL A 189 17.65 -5.47 -25.96
CA VAL A 189 19.07 -5.44 -26.27
C VAL A 189 19.30 -6.40 -27.44
N LYS A 190 20.12 -5.98 -28.41
CA LYS A 190 20.46 -6.77 -29.60
C LYS A 190 21.55 -7.80 -29.26
N ILE A 191 21.24 -8.72 -28.35
CA ILE A 191 22.11 -9.83 -27.94
C ILE A 191 21.35 -11.12 -28.17
N ARG A 192 22.04 -12.15 -28.67
CA ARG A 192 21.44 -13.48 -28.82
C ARG A 192 21.24 -14.11 -27.43
N PRO A 193 20.12 -14.80 -27.16
CA PRO A 193 19.89 -15.44 -25.87
C PRO A 193 21.05 -16.34 -25.40
N ASP A 194 21.71 -17.03 -26.33
CA ASP A 194 22.83 -17.94 -26.05
C ASP A 194 24.08 -17.21 -25.54
N GLU A 195 24.30 -15.98 -26.01
CA GLU A 195 25.45 -15.15 -25.64
C GLU A 195 25.28 -14.51 -24.26
N LEU A 196 24.04 -14.39 -23.76
CA LEU A 196 23.73 -13.72 -22.49
C LEU A 196 24.48 -14.33 -21.30
N ARG A 197 24.69 -15.65 -21.29
CA ARG A 197 25.44 -16.33 -20.23
C ARG A 197 26.89 -15.86 -20.19
N SER A 198 27.52 -15.77 -21.35
CA SER A 198 28.90 -15.29 -21.50
C SER A 198 29.00 -13.80 -21.12
N PHE A 199 28.02 -12.98 -21.50
CA PHE A 199 28.02 -11.57 -21.09
C PHE A 199 27.87 -11.40 -19.57
N LYS A 200 27.03 -12.21 -18.92
CA LYS A 200 26.87 -12.16 -17.45
C LYS A 200 28.12 -12.58 -16.68
N SER A 201 28.92 -13.51 -17.21
CA SER A 201 30.14 -13.95 -16.55
C SER A 201 31.28 -12.92 -16.64
N HIS A 202 31.34 -12.16 -17.74
CA HIS A 202 32.40 -11.17 -17.98
C HIS A 202 32.05 -9.77 -17.46
N ASP A 203 30.78 -9.38 -17.51
CA ASP A 203 30.30 -8.07 -17.05
C ASP A 203 28.95 -8.22 -16.32
N ASN A 204 29.05 -8.60 -15.06
CA ASN A 204 27.88 -8.81 -14.20
C ASN A 204 27.19 -7.48 -13.82
N GLU A 205 27.89 -6.35 -13.82
CA GLU A 205 27.29 -5.06 -13.47
C GLU A 205 26.32 -4.58 -14.54
N THR A 206 26.71 -4.70 -15.82
CA THR A 206 25.88 -4.28 -16.95
C THR A 206 24.83 -5.35 -17.31
N TYR A 207 25.22 -6.63 -17.37
CA TYR A 207 24.36 -7.69 -17.91
C TYR A 207 23.66 -8.55 -16.85
N GLY A 208 24.08 -8.47 -15.57
CA GLY A 208 23.55 -9.32 -14.50
C GLY A 208 22.04 -9.18 -14.27
N LYS A 209 21.46 -8.04 -14.66
CA LYS A 209 20.01 -7.74 -14.51
C LYS A 209 19.18 -8.08 -15.75
N MET A 210 19.79 -8.42 -16.87
CA MET A 210 19.09 -8.73 -18.12
C MET A 210 18.50 -10.15 -18.09
N TYR A 211 17.39 -10.35 -18.79
CA TYR A 211 16.69 -11.64 -18.89
C TYR A 211 16.14 -11.88 -20.30
N VAL A 212 15.85 -13.13 -20.61
CA VAL A 212 15.35 -13.54 -21.93
C VAL A 212 13.82 -13.56 -21.92
N VAL A 213 13.20 -13.01 -22.96
CA VAL A 213 11.76 -13.09 -23.24
C VAL A 213 11.59 -13.54 -24.69
N GLY A 214 11.13 -14.77 -24.90
CA GLY A 214 11.14 -15.40 -26.23
C GLY A 214 12.58 -15.46 -26.76
N ASP A 215 12.80 -14.91 -27.96
CA ASP A 215 14.11 -14.87 -28.61
C ASP A 215 14.88 -13.56 -28.36
N THR A 216 14.42 -12.72 -27.42
CA THR A 216 15.02 -11.40 -27.18
C THR A 216 15.57 -11.25 -25.77
N VAL A 217 16.70 -10.56 -25.65
CA VAL A 217 17.27 -10.16 -24.36
C VAL A 217 16.73 -8.80 -23.97
N VAL A 218 16.28 -8.67 -22.73
CA VAL A 218 15.62 -7.48 -22.20
C VAL A 218 16.36 -6.96 -20.98
N GLU A 219 16.62 -5.66 -20.98
CA GLU A 219 17.09 -4.89 -19.83
C GLU A 219 15.87 -4.27 -19.09
N PRO A 220 15.66 -4.58 -17.81
CA PRO A 220 14.57 -4.01 -17.04
C PRO A 220 14.86 -2.55 -16.67
N GLY A 221 14.05 -1.62 -17.16
CA GLY A 221 14.08 -0.22 -16.73
C GLY A 221 13.17 0.06 -15.53
N ILE A 222 12.96 1.35 -15.26
CA ILE A 222 12.13 1.80 -14.13
C ILE A 222 10.67 1.87 -14.55
N ASP A 223 9.83 1.13 -13.86
CA ASP A 223 8.39 1.17 -14.08
C ASP A 223 7.81 2.57 -13.82
N LYS A 224 6.97 3.03 -14.76
CA LYS A 224 6.20 4.26 -14.61
C LYS A 224 4.80 3.90 -14.08
N ILE A 225 4.38 4.54 -13.00
CA ILE A 225 3.16 4.17 -12.27
C ILE A 225 2.19 5.36 -12.21
N LYS A 226 0.89 5.07 -12.41
CA LYS A 226 -0.23 5.97 -12.20
C LYS A 226 -1.14 5.38 -11.11
N PRO A 227 -1.29 6.03 -9.93
CA PRO A 227 -2.24 5.56 -8.93
C PRO A 227 -3.67 5.88 -9.38
N LEU A 228 -4.58 4.91 -9.20
CA LEU A 228 -6.00 5.06 -9.57
C LEU A 228 -6.89 5.33 -8.35
N LEU A 229 -6.33 5.29 -7.15
CA LEU A 229 -7.05 5.62 -5.91
C LEU A 229 -7.20 7.14 -5.71
N THR A 230 -8.26 7.54 -5.03
CA THR A 230 -8.52 8.95 -4.67
C THR A 230 -7.91 9.29 -3.32
N TYR A 231 -7.10 10.36 -3.28
CA TYR A 231 -6.39 10.79 -2.06
C TYR A 231 -6.83 12.18 -1.61
N SER A 232 -7.09 12.31 -0.31
CA SER A 232 -7.48 13.55 0.34
C SER A 232 -6.69 13.79 1.64
N ARG A 233 -6.92 14.94 2.30
CA ARG A 233 -6.37 15.23 3.64
C ARG A 233 -7.49 15.15 4.66
N ARG A 234 -7.28 14.44 5.78
CA ARG A 234 -8.28 14.36 6.86
C ARG A 234 -8.29 15.66 7.69
N LYS A 235 -9.47 16.22 7.93
CA LYS A 235 -9.69 17.38 8.83
C LYS A 235 -9.12 17.08 10.23
N LYS A 236 -8.60 18.10 10.92
CA LYS A 236 -8.15 17.98 12.31
C LYS A 236 -9.38 17.83 13.20
N VAL A 237 -9.44 16.78 14.02
CA VAL A 237 -10.48 16.63 15.03
C VAL A 237 -10.06 17.50 16.21
N LYS A 238 -10.86 18.50 16.56
CA LYS A 238 -10.63 19.30 17.78
C LYS A 238 -10.89 18.35 18.98
N PRO A 239 -10.00 18.30 19.98
CA PRO A 239 -10.34 17.64 21.23
C PRO A 239 -11.54 18.38 21.85
N TYR A 240 -12.53 17.62 22.29
CA TYR A 240 -13.56 18.09 23.21
C TYR A 240 -12.97 18.08 24.62
#